data_AF-Q2JCT7-F1
#
_entry.id   AF-Q2JCT7-F1
#
_cell.length_a   1.000
_cell.length_b   1.000
_cell.length_c   1.000
_cell.angle_alpha   90.00
_cell.angle_beta   90.00
_cell.angle_gamma   90.00
#
_symmetry.space_group_name_H-M   'P 1'
#
loop_
_entity.id
_entity.type
_entity.pdbx_description
1 polymer ?
#
loop_
_entity_poly.entity_id
_entity_poly.type
_entity_poly.pdbx_seq_one_letter_code
_entity_poly.pdbx_strand_id
1 'polypeptide(L)'
;MKRWWRRNGRNGVPGCCQPGSWCTSRFGVVGVVLDEWVGPALLPSLDVPTILARQLAERLAPGNRPRRTAAAYPGPTIDAEGEDNPLPNPFALVLDPSRTDGIRIPTFVGKAHGDLHIENILIPSSLRNVDTTYQLIDLSRYAADAVLTRDPVHLVLHILARRLSELSAAQRTAVIDLLLDPEQDGDLVPRWLFLLIDRVRSAAKDWARRAGLVDLWRDQIPLSLLAVALTCLGRTSTRPGTDATRASGPGRG
;
A
#
# COMPACT_ATOMS: atom_id res chain seq x y z
N MET A 1 28.09 -6.14 13.69
CA MET A 1 27.65 -6.54 12.34
C MET A 1 28.32 -7.79 11.74
N LYS A 2 29.52 -8.25 12.15
CA LYS A 2 30.18 -9.46 11.59
C LYS A 2 29.89 -10.82 12.30
N ARG A 3 29.05 -10.86 13.35
CA ARG A 3 28.84 -12.09 14.16
C ARG A 3 27.60 -12.94 13.81
N TRP A 4 26.75 -12.49 12.87
CA TRP A 4 25.52 -13.22 12.52
C TRP A 4 25.72 -14.30 11.43
N TRP A 5 26.87 -14.29 10.75
CA TRP A 5 27.13 -15.12 9.55
C TRP A 5 27.60 -16.57 9.80
N ARG A 6 27.73 -17.03 11.06
CA ARG A 6 28.44 -18.30 11.37
C ARG A 6 27.63 -19.45 11.98
N ARG A 7 26.29 -19.38 12.07
CA ARG A 7 25.54 -20.41 12.81
C ARG A 7 24.70 -21.43 12.03
N ASN A 8 24.50 -21.30 10.72
CA ASN A 8 23.58 -22.22 10.00
C ASN A 8 24.28 -23.02 8.89
N GLY A 9 25.36 -23.73 9.21
CA GLY A 9 25.98 -24.69 8.30
C GLY A 9 26.15 -26.04 8.97
N ARG A 10 25.23 -26.99 8.69
CA ARG A 10 25.49 -28.45 8.61
C ARG A 10 24.26 -29.24 8.12
N ASN A 11 24.45 -29.81 6.92
CA ASN A 11 24.11 -31.15 6.42
C ASN A 11 22.67 -31.70 6.47
N GLY A 12 22.05 -31.75 5.28
CA GLY A 12 20.98 -32.69 4.89
C GLY A 12 21.00 -32.88 3.36
N VAL A 13 20.99 -34.14 2.91
CA VAL A 13 21.16 -34.61 1.51
C VAL A 13 19.94 -34.23 0.63
N PRO A 14 20.08 -33.98 -0.70
CA PRO A 14 19.00 -33.46 -1.54
C PRO A 14 18.06 -34.58 -2.04
N GLY A 15 16.78 -34.47 -1.70
CA GLY A 15 15.69 -35.28 -2.27
C GLY A 15 15.10 -34.62 -3.51
N CYS A 16 14.83 -35.44 -4.53
CA CYS A 16 14.43 -35.08 -5.89
C CYS A 16 13.23 -34.11 -5.98
N CYS A 17 13.40 -33.09 -6.84
CA CYS A 17 12.38 -32.15 -7.29
C CYS A 17 11.22 -32.88 -8.01
N GLN A 18 9.97 -32.58 -7.62
CA GLN A 18 8.82 -32.86 -8.47
C GLN A 18 8.63 -31.76 -9.54
N PRO A 19 8.28 -32.10 -10.79
CA PRO A 19 7.93 -31.12 -11.81
C PRO A 19 6.50 -30.61 -11.58
N GLY A 20 6.35 -29.38 -11.08
CA GLY A 20 5.03 -28.74 -10.94
C GLY A 20 4.96 -27.45 -10.09
N SER A 21 5.97 -27.14 -9.27
CA SER A 21 5.89 -26.06 -8.26
C SER A 21 6.36 -24.66 -8.69
N TRP A 22 6.50 -24.36 -9.99
CA TRP A 22 7.38 -23.27 -10.45
C TRP A 22 6.68 -22.00 -10.98
N CYS A 23 5.39 -21.77 -10.69
CA CYS A 23 4.64 -20.60 -11.21
C CYS A 23 4.31 -19.47 -10.21
N THR A 24 4.76 -19.51 -8.94
CA THR A 24 4.27 -18.59 -7.89
C THR A 24 5.21 -17.44 -7.49
N SER A 25 6.42 -17.33 -8.03
CA SER A 25 7.51 -16.60 -7.34
C SER A 25 7.51 -15.06 -7.39
N ARG A 26 6.75 -14.39 -8.28
CA ARG A 26 6.81 -12.91 -8.38
C ARG A 26 5.81 -12.14 -7.51
N PHE A 27 4.76 -12.81 -7.01
CA PHE A 27 3.76 -12.19 -6.11
C PHE A 27 3.72 -12.82 -4.72
N GLY A 28 4.63 -13.77 -4.45
CA GLY A 28 4.84 -14.34 -3.12
C GLY A 28 5.37 -13.35 -2.09
N VAL A 29 5.96 -12.22 -2.49
CA VAL A 29 6.60 -11.28 -1.55
C VAL A 29 5.63 -10.80 -0.48
N VAL A 30 4.38 -10.45 -0.81
CA VAL A 30 3.40 -10.03 0.20
C VAL A 30 3.07 -11.18 1.16
N GLY A 31 2.90 -12.40 0.64
CA GLY A 31 2.69 -13.59 1.47
C GLY A 31 3.85 -13.80 2.44
N VAL A 32 5.09 -13.78 1.94
CA VAL A 32 6.27 -13.99 2.79
C VAL A 32 6.50 -12.83 3.76
N VAL A 33 6.24 -11.58 3.37
CA VAL A 33 6.26 -10.44 4.30
C VAL A 33 5.25 -10.64 5.42
N LEU A 34 4.02 -11.03 5.10
CA LEU A 34 2.99 -11.29 6.11
C LEU A 34 3.30 -12.53 6.96
N ASP A 35 3.94 -13.55 6.43
CA ASP A 35 4.26 -14.77 7.18
C ASP A 35 5.52 -14.65 8.04
N GLU A 36 6.55 -13.95 7.57
CA GLU A 36 7.88 -13.95 8.20
C GLU A 36 8.25 -12.59 8.83
N TRP A 37 7.84 -11.47 8.22
CA TRP A 37 8.29 -10.14 8.64
C TRP A 37 7.45 -9.55 9.75
N VAL A 38 6.12 -9.65 9.66
CA VAL A 38 5.20 -8.93 10.57
C VAL A 38 5.34 -9.37 12.03
N GLY A 39 5.82 -10.58 12.28
CA GLY A 39 5.94 -11.19 13.61
C GLY A 39 4.57 -11.50 14.23
N PRO A 40 4.50 -11.68 15.57
CA PRO A 40 3.23 -11.87 16.25
C PRO A 40 2.33 -10.64 16.07
N ALA A 41 1.24 -10.79 15.33
CA ALA A 41 0.26 -9.73 15.14
C ALA A 41 -0.56 -9.55 16.43
N LEU A 42 -0.78 -8.30 16.83
CA LEU A 42 -1.72 -7.92 17.87
C LEU A 42 -3.00 -7.40 17.23
N LEU A 43 -4.11 -7.48 17.97
CA LEU A 43 -5.42 -7.02 17.51
C LEU A 43 -6.07 -6.04 18.51
N PRO A 44 -5.45 -4.89 18.81
CA PRO A 44 -6.09 -3.87 19.63
C PRO A 44 -7.33 -3.29 18.95
N SER A 45 -8.33 -2.93 19.75
CA SER A 45 -9.43 -2.07 19.31
C SER A 45 -8.92 -0.62 19.26
N LEU A 46 -8.79 -0.03 18.07
CA LEU A 46 -8.31 1.33 17.86
C LEU A 46 -9.43 2.21 17.30
N ASP A 47 -9.40 3.51 17.64
CA ASP A 47 -10.24 4.50 16.95
C ASP A 47 -9.64 4.86 15.58
N VAL A 48 -10.49 5.37 14.68
CA VAL A 48 -10.09 5.73 13.31
C VAL A 48 -8.95 6.77 13.28
N PRO A 49 -8.96 7.83 14.11
CA PRO A 49 -7.84 8.79 14.15
C PRO A 49 -6.51 8.13 14.50
N THR A 50 -6.48 7.20 15.46
CA THR A 50 -5.27 6.45 15.81
C THR A 50 -4.79 5.57 14.67
N ILE A 51 -5.70 4.88 13.97
CA ILE A 51 -5.36 4.05 12.79
C ILE A 51 -4.71 4.90 11.71
N LEU A 52 -5.33 6.04 11.36
CA LEU A 52 -4.83 6.95 10.33
C LEU A 52 -3.49 7.58 10.75
N ALA A 53 -3.34 7.98 12.01
CA ALA A 53 -2.11 8.54 12.54
C ALA A 53 -0.93 7.56 12.45
N ARG A 54 -1.14 6.27 12.77
CA ARG A 54 -0.09 5.22 12.63
C ARG A 54 0.34 4.98 11.19
N GLN A 55 -0.53 5.24 10.22
CA GLN A 55 -0.23 5.04 8.80
C GLN A 55 0.40 6.27 8.15
N LEU A 56 -0.12 7.46 8.46
CA LEU A 56 0.35 8.73 7.92
C LEU A 56 1.62 9.22 8.64
N ALA A 57 1.84 8.81 9.89
CA ALA A 57 2.95 9.24 10.73
C ALA A 57 3.09 10.78 10.70
N GLU A 58 4.32 11.28 10.67
CA GLU A 58 4.61 12.72 10.63
C GLU A 58 4.16 13.42 9.33
N ARG A 59 3.64 12.71 8.32
CA ARG A 59 3.29 13.33 7.01
C ARG A 59 2.21 14.41 7.11
N LEU A 60 1.45 14.45 8.19
CA LEU A 60 0.46 15.48 8.49
C LEU A 60 0.98 16.61 9.39
N ALA A 61 2.24 16.55 9.84
CA ALA A 61 2.84 17.60 10.64
C ALA A 61 2.79 18.95 9.89
N PRO A 62 2.67 20.07 10.63
CA PRO A 62 2.69 21.40 10.03
C PRO A 62 3.88 21.58 9.08
N GLY A 63 3.64 22.14 7.90
CA GLY A 63 4.67 22.35 6.89
C GLY A 63 4.94 21.15 5.97
N ASN A 64 4.34 19.98 6.19
CA ASN A 64 4.43 18.88 5.24
C ASN A 64 3.42 19.04 4.08
N ARG A 65 3.75 18.45 2.92
CA ARG A 65 2.97 18.66 1.68
C ARG A 65 1.51 18.20 1.79
N PRO A 66 1.17 17.01 2.33
CA PRO A 66 -0.23 16.63 2.51
C PRO A 66 -1.03 17.65 3.33
N ARG A 67 -0.41 18.24 4.36
CA ARG A 67 -1.05 19.29 5.17
C ARG A 67 -1.27 20.59 4.38
N ARG A 68 -0.33 20.98 3.53
CA ARG A 68 -0.52 22.13 2.62
C ARG A 68 -1.62 21.86 1.60
N THR A 69 -1.66 20.66 1.03
CA THR A 69 -2.73 20.25 0.12
C THR A 69 -4.08 20.29 0.82
N ALA A 70 -4.18 19.77 2.05
CA ALA A 70 -5.41 19.84 2.84
C ALA A 70 -5.92 21.28 3.02
N ALA A 71 -5.03 22.25 3.21
CA ALA A 71 -5.40 23.66 3.37
C ALA A 71 -6.03 24.27 2.10
N ALA A 72 -5.76 23.71 0.92
CA ALA A 72 -6.37 24.14 -0.34
C ALA A 72 -7.81 23.60 -0.50
N TYR A 73 -8.22 22.62 0.30
CA TYR A 73 -9.54 21.99 0.26
C TYR A 73 -10.20 22.07 1.65
N PRO A 74 -10.59 23.27 2.11
CA PRO A 74 -11.29 23.42 3.38
C PRO A 74 -12.72 22.85 3.29
N GLY A 75 -13.20 22.23 4.36
CA GLY A 75 -14.59 21.79 4.48
C GLY A 75 -14.81 20.29 4.33
N PRO A 76 -16.07 19.83 4.44
CA PRO A 76 -16.42 18.41 4.52
C PRO A 76 -16.41 17.68 3.17
N THR A 77 -16.44 18.41 2.06
CA THR A 77 -16.52 17.88 0.70
C THR A 77 -15.51 18.56 -0.23
N ILE A 78 -15.19 17.91 -1.35
CA ILE A 78 -14.33 18.42 -2.41
C ILE A 78 -15.01 18.27 -3.77
N ASP A 79 -14.81 19.24 -4.65
CA ASP A 79 -15.19 19.12 -6.05
C ASP A 79 -14.05 18.42 -6.80
N ALA A 80 -14.36 17.26 -7.40
CA ALA A 80 -13.42 16.49 -8.20
C ALA A 80 -13.79 16.57 -9.68
N GLU A 81 -12.78 16.70 -10.54
CA GLU A 81 -12.99 16.76 -11.99
C GLU A 81 -13.64 15.47 -12.49
N GLY A 82 -14.76 15.60 -13.23
CA GLY A 82 -15.51 14.47 -13.78
C GLY A 82 -16.56 13.89 -12.83
N GLU A 83 -16.75 14.46 -11.64
CA GLU A 83 -17.81 14.08 -10.71
C GLU A 83 -18.97 15.08 -10.78
N ASP A 84 -20.20 14.55 -10.81
CA ASP A 84 -21.42 15.38 -10.86
C ASP A 84 -21.77 15.99 -9.51
N ASN A 85 -21.26 15.43 -8.41
CA ASN A 85 -21.56 15.85 -7.04
C ASN A 85 -20.27 16.00 -6.22
N PRO A 86 -20.25 16.91 -5.23
CA PRO A 86 -19.12 17.02 -4.30
C PRO A 86 -18.87 15.71 -3.56
N LEU A 87 -17.62 15.25 -3.56
CA LEU A 87 -17.20 14.03 -2.88
C LEU A 87 -16.81 14.30 -1.42
N PRO A 88 -16.90 13.32 -0.50
CA PRO A 88 -16.38 13.47 0.86
C PRO A 88 -14.90 13.86 0.86
N ASN A 89 -14.53 14.87 1.65
CA ASN A 89 -13.16 15.33 1.73
C ASN A 89 -12.29 14.34 2.53
N PRO A 90 -11.31 13.66 1.92
CA PRO A 90 -10.46 12.71 2.62
C PRO A 90 -9.63 13.36 3.74
N PHE A 91 -9.32 14.66 3.61
CA PHE A 91 -8.63 15.40 4.65
C PHE A 91 -9.54 15.74 5.83
N ALA A 92 -10.84 15.92 5.62
CA ALA A 92 -11.76 16.17 6.73
C ALA A 92 -11.78 14.98 7.69
N LEU A 93 -11.79 13.75 7.19
CA LEU A 93 -11.74 12.54 8.02
C LEU A 93 -10.44 12.43 8.84
N VAL A 94 -9.33 12.94 8.29
CA VAL A 94 -8.01 12.90 8.93
C VAL A 94 -7.81 14.05 9.93
N LEU A 95 -8.39 15.21 9.66
CA LEU A 95 -8.15 16.45 10.40
C LEU A 95 -9.21 16.75 11.46
N ASP A 96 -10.39 16.14 11.36
CA ASP A 96 -11.52 16.32 12.25
C ASP A 96 -11.92 14.97 12.87
N PRO A 97 -11.32 14.60 14.02
CA PRO A 97 -11.58 13.33 14.71
C PRO A 97 -13.06 13.10 15.04
N SER A 98 -13.84 14.18 15.23
CA SER A 98 -15.24 14.12 15.65
C SER A 98 -16.14 13.36 14.67
N ARG A 99 -15.72 13.29 13.40
CA ARG A 99 -16.42 12.56 12.33
C ARG A 99 -16.44 11.05 12.52
N THR A 100 -15.58 10.55 13.41
CA THR A 100 -15.42 9.13 13.69
C THR A 100 -15.61 8.81 15.17
N ASP A 101 -16.20 9.74 15.92
CA ASP A 101 -16.44 9.56 17.36
C ASP A 101 -17.24 8.28 17.63
N GLY A 102 -16.77 7.51 18.60
CA GLY A 102 -17.35 6.23 18.97
C GLY A 102 -17.03 5.06 18.05
N ILE A 103 -16.44 5.27 16.87
CA ILE A 103 -16.06 4.20 15.94
C ILE A 103 -14.74 3.57 16.42
N ARG A 104 -14.78 2.28 16.73
CA ARG A 104 -13.60 1.49 17.07
C ARG A 104 -13.51 0.24 16.23
N ILE A 105 -12.31 -0.05 15.72
CA ILE A 105 -12.05 -1.16 14.80
C ILE A 105 -10.96 -2.05 15.41
N PRO A 106 -11.21 -3.36 15.59
CA PRO A 106 -10.15 -4.33 15.86
C PRO A 106 -9.12 -4.29 14.72
N THR A 107 -7.90 -3.85 15.02
CA THR A 107 -6.90 -3.50 14.01
C THR A 107 -5.69 -4.41 14.11
N PHE A 108 -5.26 -4.99 12.99
CA PHE A 108 -4.03 -5.77 12.95
C PHE A 108 -2.83 -4.85 13.04
N VAL A 109 -2.07 -4.99 14.12
CA VAL A 109 -0.83 -4.24 14.30
C VAL A 109 0.37 -5.17 14.50
N GLY A 110 1.49 -4.78 13.95
CA GLY A 110 2.75 -5.52 14.05
C GLY A 110 3.86 -4.80 13.29
N LYS A 111 4.88 -5.55 12.89
CA LYS A 111 6.00 -4.97 12.15
C LYS A 111 5.58 -4.66 10.72
N ALA A 112 5.74 -3.41 10.30
CA ALA A 112 5.56 -2.99 8.91
C ALA A 112 6.81 -2.26 8.41
N HIS A 113 7.11 -2.42 7.13
CA HIS A 113 8.12 -1.66 6.42
C HIS A 113 7.78 -0.16 6.38
N GLY A 114 6.49 0.15 6.16
CA GLY A 114 5.97 1.51 6.12
C GLY A 114 6.24 2.26 4.80
N ASP A 115 7.06 1.72 3.93
CA ASP A 115 7.30 2.22 2.58
C ASP A 115 7.53 1.06 1.60
N LEU A 116 6.69 0.03 1.68
CA LEU A 116 6.87 -1.17 0.87
C LEU A 116 6.52 -0.88 -0.59
N HIS A 117 7.53 -0.79 -1.45
CA HIS A 117 7.37 -0.66 -2.90
C HIS A 117 8.44 -1.47 -3.64
N ILE A 118 8.26 -1.62 -4.96
CA ILE A 118 9.11 -2.49 -5.78
C ILE A 118 10.61 -2.16 -5.71
N GLU A 119 10.96 -0.88 -5.49
CA GLU A 119 12.36 -0.44 -5.39
C GLU A 119 12.97 -0.73 -4.00
N ASN A 120 12.14 -1.01 -2.99
CA ASN A 120 12.55 -1.44 -1.64
C ASN A 120 12.55 -2.96 -1.45
N ILE A 121 12.33 -3.71 -2.54
CA ILE A 121 12.33 -5.18 -2.54
C ILE A 121 13.44 -5.66 -3.48
N LEU A 122 14.51 -6.19 -2.91
CA LEU A 122 15.59 -6.80 -3.68
C LEU A 122 15.28 -8.28 -3.91
N ILE A 123 15.31 -8.70 -5.17
CA ILE A 123 15.14 -10.08 -5.61
C ILE A 123 16.44 -10.51 -6.32
N PRO A 124 17.11 -11.59 -5.89
CA PRO A 124 18.33 -12.09 -6.54
C PRO A 124 18.11 -12.41 -8.03
N SER A 125 19.02 -11.95 -8.88
CA SER A 125 18.95 -12.14 -10.33
C SER A 125 19.43 -13.53 -10.80
N SER A 126 20.26 -14.22 -10.01
CA SER A 126 20.78 -15.55 -10.33
C SER A 126 20.24 -16.61 -9.37
N LEU A 127 19.35 -17.44 -9.89
CA LEU A 127 18.61 -18.45 -9.15
C LEU A 127 19.25 -19.82 -9.36
N ARG A 128 20.33 -20.15 -8.62
CA ARG A 128 20.76 -21.55 -8.51
C ARG A 128 20.07 -22.30 -7.37
N ASN A 129 19.47 -21.59 -6.41
CA ASN A 129 18.57 -22.13 -5.38
C ASN A 129 17.45 -21.10 -5.15
N VAL A 130 16.20 -21.45 -5.48
CA VAL A 130 15.02 -20.55 -5.52
C VAL A 130 14.19 -20.65 -4.25
N ASP A 131 14.86 -20.82 -3.11
CA ASP A 131 14.18 -20.70 -1.84
C ASP A 131 14.12 -19.21 -1.48
N THR A 132 13.15 -18.51 -2.08
CA THR A 132 12.43 -17.35 -1.51
C THR A 132 13.23 -16.22 -0.85
N THR A 133 14.51 -16.01 -1.18
CA THR A 133 15.27 -14.92 -0.58
C THR A 133 14.92 -13.61 -1.26
N TYR A 134 14.08 -12.80 -0.64
CA TYR A 134 14.01 -11.36 -0.91
C TYR A 134 14.70 -10.61 0.23
N GLN A 135 15.14 -9.39 -0.04
CA GLN A 135 15.63 -8.50 1.01
C GLN A 135 14.87 -7.18 0.95
N LEU A 136 14.30 -6.78 2.09
CA LEU A 136 13.75 -5.44 2.26
C LEU A 136 14.89 -4.47 2.57
N ILE A 137 14.88 -3.33 1.90
CA ILE A 137 15.86 -2.25 2.08
C ILE A 137 15.13 -0.94 2.35
N ASP A 138 15.86 0.05 2.85
CA ASP A 138 15.30 1.34 3.27
C ASP A 138 14.21 1.21 4.35
N LEU A 139 14.64 0.81 5.55
CA LEU A 139 13.79 0.70 6.73
C LEU A 139 13.55 2.04 7.45
N SER A 140 13.72 3.18 6.76
CA SER A 140 13.57 4.52 7.38
C SER A 140 12.15 4.79 7.88
N ARG A 141 11.16 4.06 7.36
CA ARG A 141 9.74 4.15 7.76
C ARG A 141 9.23 2.93 8.53
N TYR A 142 10.16 2.05 8.93
CA TYR A 142 9.82 0.87 9.72
C TYR A 142 9.15 1.25 11.03
N ALA A 143 8.13 0.47 11.40
CA ALA A 143 7.49 0.56 12.71
C ALA A 143 7.14 -0.84 13.21
N ALA A 144 7.34 -1.08 14.50
CA ALA A 144 7.10 -2.37 15.14
C ALA A 144 5.61 -2.60 15.52
N ASP A 145 4.81 -1.54 15.49
CA ASP A 145 3.41 -1.47 15.93
C ASP A 145 2.50 -0.77 14.90
N ALA A 146 2.83 -0.95 13.62
CA ALA A 146 2.10 -0.38 12.50
C ALA A 146 0.91 -1.24 12.06
N VAL A 147 -0.08 -0.59 11.44
CA VAL A 147 -1.24 -1.23 10.82
C VAL A 147 -0.76 -2.11 9.66
N LEU A 148 -1.06 -3.43 9.71
CA LEU A 148 -0.46 -4.40 8.79
C LEU A 148 -0.99 -4.31 7.35
N THR A 149 -2.21 -3.81 7.16
CA THR A 149 -2.79 -3.56 5.82
C THR A 149 -2.07 -2.45 5.05
N ARG A 150 -1.26 -1.61 5.73
CA ARG A 150 -0.53 -0.49 5.12
C ARG A 150 0.43 -0.96 4.01
N ASP A 151 1.22 -1.99 4.25
CA ASP A 151 2.30 -2.42 3.35
C ASP A 151 1.76 -3.03 2.03
N PRO A 152 0.80 -3.98 2.06
CA PRO A 152 0.16 -4.49 0.84
C PRO A 152 -0.49 -3.38 0.01
N VAL A 153 -1.19 -2.45 0.67
CA VAL A 153 -1.84 -1.31 0.00
C VAL A 153 -0.81 -0.35 -0.58
N HIS A 154 0.28 -0.08 0.14
CA HIS A 154 1.38 0.76 -0.33
C HIS A 154 2.03 0.20 -1.59
N LEU A 155 2.28 -1.12 -1.64
CA LEU A 155 2.84 -1.77 -2.81
C LEU A 155 1.93 -1.59 -4.04
N VAL A 156 0.63 -1.85 -3.88
CA VAL A 156 -0.36 -1.73 -4.97
C VAL A 156 -0.47 -0.29 -5.47
N LEU A 157 -0.68 0.67 -4.56
CA LEU A 157 -0.82 2.07 -4.94
C LEU A 157 0.46 2.67 -5.51
N HIS A 158 1.64 2.21 -5.08
CA HIS A 158 2.90 2.63 -5.69
C HIS A 158 3.03 2.15 -7.14
N ILE A 159 2.69 0.89 -7.43
CA ILE A 159 2.70 0.37 -8.80
C ILE A 159 1.68 1.10 -9.67
N LEU A 160 0.47 1.30 -9.14
CA LEU A 160 -0.60 2.05 -9.80
C LEU A 160 -0.17 3.48 -10.14
N ALA A 161 0.41 4.22 -9.20
CA ALA A 161 0.86 5.59 -9.42
C ALA A 161 1.81 5.72 -10.63
N ARG A 162 2.61 4.68 -10.90
CA ARG A 162 3.52 4.62 -12.06
C ARG A 162 2.82 4.22 -13.36
N ARG A 163 1.57 3.78 -13.32
CA ARG A 163 0.84 3.26 -14.48
C ARG A 163 -0.44 4.03 -14.77
N LEU A 164 -0.90 4.89 -13.86
CA LEU A 164 -2.12 5.70 -14.01
C LEU A 164 -2.17 6.50 -15.32
N SER A 165 -1.04 7.09 -15.75
CA SER A 165 -0.96 7.85 -17.00
C SER A 165 -1.18 7.01 -18.26
N GLU A 166 -0.97 5.69 -18.16
CA GLU A 166 -1.14 4.72 -19.25
C GLU A 166 -2.60 4.20 -19.31
N LEU A 167 -3.42 4.48 -18.28
CA LEU A 167 -4.81 4.04 -18.20
C LEU A 167 -5.76 5.11 -18.75
N SER A 168 -6.79 4.67 -19.47
CA SER A 168 -7.93 5.51 -19.86
C SER A 168 -8.77 5.93 -18.64
N ALA A 169 -9.64 6.93 -18.79
CA ALA A 169 -10.53 7.37 -17.70
C ALA A 169 -11.39 6.20 -17.17
N ALA A 170 -12.04 5.45 -18.05
CA ALA A 170 -12.85 4.28 -17.68
C ALA A 170 -12.03 3.20 -16.96
N GLN A 171 -10.77 2.99 -17.38
CA GLN A 171 -9.87 2.04 -16.69
C GLN A 171 -9.47 2.52 -15.30
N ARG A 172 -9.28 3.84 -15.12
CA ARG A 172 -8.98 4.41 -13.79
C ARG A 172 -10.17 4.22 -12.84
N THR A 173 -11.39 4.50 -13.30
CA THR A 173 -12.61 4.24 -12.54
C THR A 173 -12.73 2.75 -12.16
N ALA A 174 -12.61 1.85 -13.14
CA ALA A 174 -12.67 0.41 -12.87
C ALA A 174 -11.57 -0.08 -11.90
N VAL A 175 -10.38 0.53 -11.91
CA VAL A 175 -9.34 0.24 -10.91
C VAL A 175 -9.72 0.74 -9.52
N ILE A 176 -10.33 1.92 -9.40
CA ILE A 176 -10.83 2.44 -8.12
C ILE A 176 -11.89 1.51 -7.56
N ASP A 177 -12.86 1.12 -8.38
CA ASP A 177 -13.93 0.19 -7.99
C ASP A 177 -13.34 -1.15 -7.54
N LEU A 178 -12.42 -1.71 -8.33
CA LEU A 178 -11.71 -2.94 -7.97
C LEU A 178 -10.94 -2.82 -6.66
N LEU A 179 -10.38 -1.67 -6.31
CA LEU A 179 -9.66 -1.48 -5.04
C LEU A 179 -10.60 -1.41 -3.85
N LEU A 180 -11.76 -0.79 -4.01
CA LEU A 180 -12.75 -0.56 -2.95
C LEU A 180 -13.64 -1.79 -2.70
N ASP A 181 -13.99 -2.49 -3.76
CA ASP A 181 -14.84 -3.67 -3.71
C ASP A 181 -14.12 -4.88 -4.32
N PRO A 182 -13.72 -5.86 -3.50
CA PRO A 182 -12.96 -7.00 -3.96
C PRO A 182 -13.76 -7.99 -4.83
N GLU A 183 -15.09 -7.89 -4.84
CA GLU A 183 -15.97 -8.75 -5.62
C GLU A 183 -16.26 -8.19 -7.02
N GLN A 184 -15.75 -7.00 -7.35
CA GLN A 184 -15.89 -6.42 -8.69
C GLN A 184 -15.12 -7.21 -9.74
N ASP A 185 -15.76 -7.42 -10.89
CA ASP A 185 -15.13 -8.01 -12.06
C ASP A 185 -14.17 -7.01 -12.72
N GLY A 186 -12.92 -7.43 -12.90
CA GLY A 186 -11.85 -6.59 -13.42
C GLY A 186 -11.84 -6.43 -14.95
N ASP A 187 -13.00 -6.51 -15.61
CA ASP A 187 -13.11 -6.68 -17.07
C ASP A 187 -12.49 -5.52 -17.85
N LEU A 188 -12.64 -4.29 -17.35
CA LEU A 188 -12.04 -3.09 -17.96
C LEU A 188 -10.58 -2.90 -17.53
N VAL A 189 -10.13 -3.57 -16.47
CA VAL A 189 -8.77 -3.40 -15.93
C VAL A 189 -7.78 -4.23 -16.76
N PRO A 190 -6.62 -3.66 -17.17
CA PRO A 190 -5.60 -4.44 -17.86
C PRO A 190 -5.27 -5.73 -17.09
N ARG A 191 -5.28 -6.88 -17.79
CA ARG A 191 -5.19 -8.20 -17.16
C ARG A 191 -4.02 -8.34 -16.18
N TRP A 192 -2.84 -7.81 -16.53
CA TRP A 192 -1.67 -7.86 -15.66
C TRP A 192 -1.87 -7.10 -14.35
N LEU A 193 -2.62 -5.99 -14.36
CA LEU A 193 -2.90 -5.16 -13.21
C LEU A 193 -3.97 -5.80 -12.31
N PHE A 194 -5.01 -6.37 -12.92
CA PHE A 194 -5.99 -7.19 -12.20
C PHE A 194 -5.27 -8.33 -11.46
N LEU A 195 -4.43 -9.09 -12.15
CA LEU A 195 -3.66 -10.19 -11.55
C LEU A 195 -2.74 -9.72 -10.42
N LEU A 196 -2.11 -8.55 -10.55
CA LEU A 196 -1.31 -7.97 -9.47
C LEU A 196 -2.16 -7.71 -8.22
N ILE A 197 -3.27 -6.99 -8.37
CA ILE A 197 -4.17 -6.60 -7.27
C ILE A 197 -4.74 -7.85 -6.61
N ASP A 198 -5.26 -8.78 -7.42
CA ASP A 198 -5.81 -10.05 -6.98
C ASP A 198 -4.80 -10.89 -6.20
N ARG A 199 -3.55 -11.00 -6.68
CA ARG A 199 -2.52 -11.78 -5.99
C ARG A 199 -2.10 -11.17 -4.66
N VAL A 200 -1.92 -9.85 -4.60
CA VAL A 200 -1.61 -9.15 -3.34
C VAL A 200 -2.76 -9.33 -2.35
N ARG A 201 -4.00 -9.15 -2.80
CA ARG A 201 -5.20 -9.32 -1.97
C ARG A 201 -5.34 -10.76 -1.50
N SER A 202 -5.17 -11.74 -2.38
CA SER A 202 -5.28 -13.15 -2.05
C SER A 202 -4.25 -13.57 -1.00
N ALA A 203 -2.98 -13.15 -1.16
CA ALA A 203 -1.95 -13.40 -0.15
C ALA A 203 -2.32 -12.83 1.23
N ALA A 204 -2.85 -11.60 1.26
CA ALA A 204 -3.32 -10.96 2.48
C ALA A 204 -4.55 -11.65 3.10
N LYS A 205 -5.53 -12.02 2.26
CA LYS A 205 -6.75 -12.75 2.67
C LYS A 205 -6.41 -14.13 3.23
N ASP A 206 -5.47 -14.83 2.61
CA ASP A 206 -5.02 -16.15 3.06
C ASP A 206 -4.32 -16.07 4.42
N TRP A 207 -3.48 -15.05 4.62
CA TRP A 207 -2.87 -14.77 5.92
C TRP A 207 -3.94 -14.47 6.98
N ALA A 208 -4.87 -13.55 6.70
CA ALA A 208 -5.94 -13.19 7.63
C ALA A 208 -6.89 -14.38 7.92
N ARG A 209 -7.10 -15.27 6.94
CA ARG A 209 -7.90 -16.50 7.11
C ARG A 209 -7.24 -17.47 8.07
N ARG A 210 -5.92 -17.66 7.99
CA ARG A 210 -5.18 -18.48 8.97
C ARG A 210 -5.29 -17.92 10.39
N ALA A 211 -5.44 -16.60 10.53
CA ALA A 211 -5.71 -15.94 11.79
C ALA A 211 -7.19 -15.98 12.23
N GLY A 212 -8.12 -16.44 11.38
CA GLY A 212 -9.56 -16.51 11.68
C GLY A 212 -10.31 -15.17 11.61
N LEU A 213 -9.78 -14.18 10.90
CA LEU A 213 -10.16 -12.77 11.06
C LEU A 213 -10.23 -12.02 9.71
N VAL A 214 -10.72 -12.69 8.66
CA VAL A 214 -10.81 -12.15 7.29
C VAL A 214 -11.67 -10.88 7.23
N ASP A 215 -12.80 -10.86 7.93
CA ASP A 215 -13.72 -9.71 7.89
C ASP A 215 -13.07 -8.47 8.50
N LEU A 216 -12.37 -8.63 9.62
CA LEU A 216 -11.65 -7.52 10.27
C LEU A 216 -10.50 -6.99 9.40
N TRP A 217 -9.85 -7.86 8.63
CA TRP A 217 -8.85 -7.43 7.65
C TRP A 217 -9.49 -6.57 6.56
N ARG A 218 -10.66 -6.99 6.03
CA ARG A 218 -11.40 -6.26 5.01
C ARG A 218 -11.79 -4.86 5.49
N ASP A 219 -12.26 -4.73 6.72
CA ASP A 219 -12.72 -3.45 7.29
C ASP A 219 -11.57 -2.43 7.47
N GLN A 220 -10.31 -2.87 7.53
CA GLN A 220 -9.12 -2.01 7.66
C GLN A 220 -8.58 -1.49 6.30
N ILE A 221 -8.93 -2.15 5.19
CA ILE A 221 -8.41 -1.81 3.86
C ILE A 221 -8.80 -0.40 3.42
N PRO A 222 -10.05 0.08 3.56
CA PRO A 222 -10.42 1.44 3.16
C PRO A 222 -9.61 2.53 3.87
N LEU A 223 -9.35 2.38 5.17
CA LEU A 223 -8.52 3.32 5.94
C LEU A 223 -7.07 3.32 5.46
N SER A 224 -6.57 2.16 5.04
CA SER A 224 -5.22 2.02 4.51
C SER A 224 -5.08 2.58 3.11
N LEU A 225 -6.08 2.34 2.25
CA LEU A 225 -6.18 2.95 0.91
C LEU A 225 -6.18 4.47 1.03
N LEU A 226 -7.01 5.03 1.92
CA LEU A 226 -7.07 6.46 2.20
C LEU A 226 -5.70 7.00 2.64
N ALA A 227 -5.09 6.41 3.68
CA ALA A 227 -3.83 6.88 4.23
C ALA A 227 -2.68 6.83 3.20
N VAL A 228 -2.60 5.74 2.43
CA VAL A 228 -1.57 5.58 1.41
C VAL A 228 -1.83 6.48 0.20
N ALA A 229 -3.08 6.66 -0.25
CA ALA A 229 -3.43 7.58 -1.33
C ALA A 229 -3.04 9.02 -0.98
N LEU A 230 -3.32 9.48 0.24
CA LEU A 230 -2.88 10.77 0.75
C LEU A 230 -1.35 10.89 0.81
N THR A 231 -0.65 9.80 1.13
CA THR A 231 0.82 9.75 1.09
C THR A 231 1.34 9.92 -0.35
N CYS A 232 0.72 9.26 -1.32
CA CYS A 232 1.09 9.38 -2.73
C CYS A 232 0.81 10.78 -3.29
N LEU A 233 -0.30 11.42 -2.91
CA LEU A 233 -0.62 12.81 -3.27
C LEU A 233 0.45 13.80 -2.78
N GLY A 234 1.09 13.49 -1.64
CA GLY A 234 2.21 14.26 -1.09
C GLY A 234 3.54 14.10 -1.82
N ARG A 235 3.69 13.14 -2.75
CA ARG A 235 4.95 12.89 -3.46
C ARG A 235 5.02 13.72 -4.74
N THR A 236 6.15 14.37 -4.99
CA THR A 236 6.48 14.90 -6.31
C THR A 236 6.76 13.70 -7.21
N SER A 237 6.09 13.60 -8.36
CA SER A 237 6.44 12.61 -9.37
C SER A 237 7.92 12.80 -9.74
N THR A 238 8.75 11.76 -9.58
CA THR A 238 10.16 11.77 -10.00
C THR A 238 10.32 11.48 -11.49
N ARG A 239 9.21 11.34 -12.25
CA ARG A 239 9.30 11.29 -13.71
C ARG A 239 9.60 12.67 -14.26
N PRO A 240 10.63 12.84 -15.09
CA PRO A 240 10.74 14.03 -15.93
C PRO A 240 9.57 13.98 -16.93
N GLY A 241 8.58 14.84 -16.71
CA GLY A 241 7.37 14.91 -17.51
C GLY A 241 6.69 16.27 -17.33
N THR A 242 7.12 17.23 -18.16
CA THR A 242 6.35 18.41 -18.59
C THR A 242 5.81 19.37 -17.52
N ASP A 243 6.70 19.97 -16.72
CA ASP A 243 6.40 21.24 -16.00
C ASP A 243 6.89 22.48 -16.78
N ALA A 244 7.14 22.35 -18.09
CA ALA A 244 7.71 23.40 -18.94
C ALA A 244 6.69 24.23 -19.75
N THR A 245 5.39 24.23 -19.41
CA THR A 245 4.39 24.97 -20.21
C THR A 245 3.37 25.77 -19.40
N ARG A 246 3.78 26.36 -18.27
CA ARG A 246 2.98 27.37 -17.56
C ARG A 246 3.72 28.68 -17.25
N ALA A 247 4.79 28.98 -17.97
CA ALA A 247 5.52 30.25 -17.86
C ALA A 247 5.71 30.92 -19.23
N SER A 248 4.61 31.37 -19.83
CA SER A 248 4.64 32.36 -20.91
C SER A 248 3.32 33.13 -20.93
N GLY A 249 3.22 34.13 -20.06
CA GLY A 249 2.23 35.20 -20.21
C GLY A 249 2.67 36.14 -21.35
N PRO A 250 1.77 36.58 -22.24
CA PRO A 250 2.13 37.55 -23.26
C PRO A 250 2.28 38.95 -22.64
N GLY A 251 3.29 39.65 -23.14
CA GLY A 251 3.78 40.91 -22.65
C GLY A 251 2.82 42.08 -22.83
N ARG A 252 3.07 43.10 -22.02
CA ARG A 252 2.56 44.46 -22.20
C ARG A 252 3.04 45.01 -23.54
N GLY A 253 2.11 45.56 -24.31
CA GLY A 253 2.30 46.51 -25.39
C GLY A 253 1.14 47.49 -25.32
#